data_AF-A0AAE3V8S4-F1
#
_entry.id   AF-A0AAE3V8S4-F1
#
_cell.length_a   1.000
_cell.length_b   1.000
_cell.length_c   1.000
_cell.angle_alpha   90.00
_cell.angle_beta   90.00
_cell.angle_gamma   90.00
#
_symmetry.space_group_name_H-M   'P 1'
#
loop_
_entity.id
_entity.type
_entity.pdbx_description
1 polymer ?
#
loop_
_entity_poly.entity_id
_entity_poly.type
_entity_poly.pdbx_seq_one_letter_code
_entity_poly.pdbx_strand_id
1 'polypeptide(L)'
;MTKRQIIKWLESQSEKALAEVETQSEKALNTYYAERNGRIGLEDTATSIAALMQQAYSLTESFKEKVKAEYPGVDTLCGYYGSISYKLANMSSQAEIRSCLLKEFEDGRTEIRKGIKARKNEMIKGITDNYRNVIANVSNMKNAKLAMEYLKSLGFDLSDLVKADENPVTTALSVKVDTRFLFIGGKKNEVE
;
A
#
# COMPACT_ATOMS: atom_id res chain seq x y z
N MET A 1 26.77 -21.27 -10.54
CA MET A 1 25.42 -20.80 -10.93
C MET A 1 24.57 -21.94 -11.48
N THR A 2 23.36 -22.13 -10.97
CA THR A 2 22.40 -23.17 -11.42
C THR A 2 21.20 -22.56 -12.13
N LYS A 3 20.51 -23.34 -12.99
CA LYS A 3 19.26 -22.89 -13.63
C LYS A 3 18.21 -22.46 -12.60
N ARG A 4 18.16 -23.14 -11.45
CA ARG A 4 17.23 -22.81 -10.36
C ARG A 4 17.53 -21.43 -9.75
N GLN A 5 18.79 -21.05 -9.60
CA GLN A 5 19.17 -19.71 -9.13
C GLN A 5 18.79 -18.63 -10.16
N ILE A 6 19.00 -18.90 -11.45
CA ILE A 6 18.61 -17.99 -12.54
C ILE A 6 17.09 -17.79 -12.56
N ILE A 7 16.30 -18.86 -12.44
CA ILE A 7 14.83 -18.78 -12.39
C ILE A 7 14.36 -17.96 -11.19
N LYS A 8 14.89 -18.24 -9.99
CA LYS A 8 14.56 -17.45 -8.79
C LYS A 8 14.91 -15.97 -8.94
N TRP A 9 16.02 -15.67 -9.61
CA TRP A 9 16.38 -14.29 -9.90
C TRP A 9 15.38 -13.64 -10.87
N LEU A 10 14.96 -14.34 -11.93
CA LEU A 10 13.94 -13.85 -12.86
C LEU A 10 12.58 -13.62 -12.18
N GLU A 11 12.17 -14.49 -11.26
CA GLU A 11 10.97 -14.30 -10.44
C GLU A 11 11.07 -13.00 -9.62
N SER A 12 12.20 -12.76 -8.95
CA SER A 12 12.44 -11.52 -8.20
C SER A 12 12.46 -10.28 -9.11
N GLN A 13 13.04 -10.36 -10.31
CA GLN A 13 13.00 -9.26 -11.27
C GLN A 13 11.59 -8.97 -11.78
N SER A 14 10.77 -10.01 -11.97
CA SER A 14 9.35 -9.87 -12.30
C SER A 14 8.60 -9.14 -11.19
N GLU A 15 8.81 -9.51 -9.93
CA GLU A 15 8.18 -8.83 -8.78
C GLU A 15 8.57 -7.35 -8.70
N LYS A 16 9.85 -7.04 -8.88
CA LYS A 16 10.33 -5.65 -8.93
C LYS A 16 9.69 -4.86 -10.06
N ALA A 17 9.62 -5.44 -11.26
CA ALA A 17 9.00 -4.79 -12.41
C ALA A 17 7.50 -4.53 -12.18
N LEU A 18 6.78 -5.48 -11.55
CA LEU A 18 5.37 -5.30 -11.19
C LEU A 18 5.17 -4.21 -10.13
N ALA A 19 6.02 -4.18 -9.09
CA ALA A 19 5.97 -3.15 -8.06
C ALA A 19 6.27 -1.74 -8.60
N GLU A 20 7.16 -1.65 -9.60
CA GLU A 20 7.45 -0.39 -10.29
C GLU A 20 6.24 0.10 -11.09
N VAL A 21 5.53 -0.79 -11.80
CA VAL A 21 4.29 -0.43 -12.51
C VAL A 21 3.20 0.05 -11.55
N GLU A 22 3.05 -0.61 -10.40
CA GLU A 22 2.13 -0.17 -9.35
C GLU A 22 2.47 1.25 -8.89
N THR A 23 3.73 1.49 -8.55
CA THR A 23 4.25 2.81 -8.12
C THR A 23 3.99 3.89 -9.18
N GLN A 24 4.25 3.59 -10.46
CA GLN A 24 4.01 4.52 -11.56
C GLN A 24 2.52 4.84 -11.73
N SER A 25 1.66 3.82 -11.61
CA SER A 25 0.21 4.01 -11.70
C SER A 25 -0.34 4.82 -10.53
N GLU A 26 0.13 4.57 -9.30
CA GLU A 26 -0.25 5.33 -8.12
C GLU A 26 0.17 6.79 -8.26
N LYS A 27 1.40 7.04 -8.72
CA LYS A 27 1.88 8.40 -8.99
C LYS A 27 1.01 9.11 -10.02
N ALA A 28 0.66 8.44 -11.13
CA ALA A 28 -0.22 9.00 -12.15
C ALA A 28 -1.63 9.34 -11.60
N LEU A 29 -2.21 8.45 -10.78
CA LEU A 29 -3.50 8.70 -10.11
C LEU A 29 -3.41 9.88 -9.13
N ASN A 30 -2.35 9.96 -8.34
CA ASN A 30 -2.16 11.03 -7.37
C ASN A 30 -1.99 12.39 -8.06
N THR A 31 -1.23 12.47 -9.15
CA THR A 31 -1.12 13.69 -9.97
C THR A 31 -2.49 14.09 -10.52
N TYR A 32 -3.22 13.15 -11.12
CA TYR A 32 -4.57 13.41 -11.62
C TYR A 32 -5.52 13.91 -10.52
N TYR A 33 -5.51 13.28 -9.33
CA TYR A 33 -6.35 13.72 -8.22
C TYR A 33 -5.94 15.09 -7.68
N ALA A 34 -4.66 15.40 -7.61
CA ALA A 34 -4.18 16.72 -7.22
C ALA A 34 -4.69 17.81 -8.17
N GLU A 35 -4.53 17.59 -9.49
CA GLU A 35 -5.04 18.51 -10.51
C GLU A 35 -6.56 18.65 -10.46
N ARG A 36 -7.29 17.54 -10.39
CA ARG A 36 -8.76 17.52 -10.29
C ARG A 36 -9.23 18.28 -9.06
N ASN A 37 -8.65 17.98 -7.89
CA ASN A 37 -9.03 18.62 -6.62
C ASN A 37 -8.77 20.13 -6.65
N GLY A 38 -7.66 20.55 -7.27
CA GLY A 38 -7.36 21.97 -7.50
C GLY A 38 -8.38 22.63 -8.42
N ARG A 39 -8.72 22.00 -9.56
CA ARG A 39 -9.69 22.56 -10.53
C ARG A 39 -11.10 22.73 -9.94
N ILE A 40 -11.54 21.80 -9.09
CA ILE A 40 -12.88 21.87 -8.47
C ILE A 40 -12.90 22.69 -7.18
N GLY A 41 -11.76 23.26 -6.74
CA GLY A 41 -11.68 24.02 -5.49
C GLY A 41 -12.06 23.19 -4.26
N LEU A 42 -11.68 21.91 -4.22
CA LEU A 42 -12.11 20.98 -3.17
C LEU A 42 -11.68 21.44 -1.77
N GLU A 43 -10.42 21.85 -1.63
CA GLU A 43 -9.87 22.27 -0.33
C GLU A 43 -10.50 23.58 0.12
N ASP A 44 -10.64 24.56 -0.79
CA ASP A 44 -11.26 25.86 -0.48
C ASP A 44 -12.71 25.69 -0.03
N THR A 45 -13.46 24.81 -0.71
CA THR A 45 -14.84 24.48 -0.35
C THR A 45 -14.90 23.78 1.01
N ALA A 46 -14.02 22.80 1.27
CA ALA A 46 -13.96 22.10 2.55
C ALA A 46 -13.61 23.05 3.71
N THR A 47 -12.63 23.96 3.52
CA THR A 47 -12.28 25.01 4.48
C THR A 47 -13.46 25.94 4.75
N SER A 48 -14.16 26.38 3.70
CA SER A 48 -15.31 27.28 3.82
C SER A 48 -16.44 26.64 4.63
N ILE A 49 -16.77 25.37 4.33
CA ILE A 49 -17.79 24.61 5.09
C ILE A 49 -17.33 24.41 6.54
N ALA A 50 -16.06 24.08 6.79
CA ALA A 50 -15.54 23.88 8.14
C ALA A 50 -15.68 25.16 8.99
N ALA A 51 -15.39 26.33 8.41
CA ALA A 51 -15.57 27.61 9.08
C ALA A 51 -17.05 27.87 9.44
N LEU A 52 -17.99 27.52 8.56
CA LEU A 52 -19.43 27.64 8.84
C LEU A 52 -19.89 26.67 9.93
N MET A 53 -19.40 25.42 9.92
CA MET A 53 -19.70 24.45 10.96
C MET A 53 -19.18 24.91 12.33
N GLN A 54 -17.99 25.53 12.36
CA GLN A 54 -17.44 26.09 13.58
C GLN A 54 -18.27 27.26 14.11
N GLN A 55 -18.77 28.14 13.23
CA GLN A 55 -19.69 29.22 13.63
C GLN A 55 -20.98 28.67 14.22
N ALA A 56 -21.58 27.66 13.58
CA ALA A 56 -22.79 26.99 14.09
C ALA A 56 -22.54 26.32 15.46
N TYR A 57 -21.35 25.75 15.65
CA TYR A 57 -20.95 25.15 16.93
C TYR A 57 -20.84 26.21 18.02
N SER A 58 -20.13 27.32 17.77
CA SER A 58 -20.00 28.43 18.72
C SER A 58 -21.36 29.05 19.09
N LEU A 59 -22.30 29.14 18.15
CA LEU A 59 -23.66 29.60 18.42
C LEU A 59 -24.41 28.63 19.34
N THR A 60 -24.23 27.32 19.14
CA THR A 60 -24.83 26.27 19.97
C THR A 60 -24.29 26.31 21.40
N GLU A 61 -22.99 26.49 21.58
CA GLU A 61 -22.39 26.65 22.92
C GLU A 61 -22.85 27.94 23.59
N SER A 62 -22.93 29.05 22.85
CA SER A 62 -23.45 30.32 23.38
C SER A 62 -24.90 30.21 23.86
N PHE A 63 -25.73 29.43 23.16
CA PHE A 63 -27.10 29.13 23.59
C PHE A 63 -27.13 28.33 24.89
N LYS A 64 -26.28 27.31 25.04
CA LYS A 64 -26.17 26.53 26.29
C LYS A 64 -25.77 27.39 27.48
N GLU A 65 -24.82 28.31 27.28
CA GLU A 65 -24.42 29.24 28.34
C GLU A 65 -25.56 30.19 28.75
N LYS A 66 -26.35 30.69 27.78
CA LYS A 66 -27.56 31.46 28.10
C LYS A 66 -28.56 30.65 28.93
N VAL A 67 -28.79 29.38 28.59
CA VAL A 67 -29.69 28.51 29.35
C VAL A 67 -29.22 28.34 30.80
N LYS A 68 -27.92 28.09 31.02
CA LYS A 68 -27.36 27.98 32.38
C LYS A 68 -27.51 29.27 33.20
N ALA A 69 -27.34 30.42 32.55
CA ALA A 69 -27.45 31.72 33.20
C ALA A 69 -28.89 32.05 33.61
N GLU A 70 -29.87 31.80 32.72
CA GLU A 70 -31.28 32.11 32.95
C GLU A 70 -32.00 31.06 33.82
N TYR A 71 -31.53 29.81 33.81
CA TYR A 71 -32.09 28.71 34.58
C TYR A 71 -31.02 28.00 35.42
N PRO A 72 -30.65 28.56 36.60
CA PRO A 72 -29.65 27.96 37.48
C PRO A 72 -30.07 26.56 37.95
N GLY A 73 -29.13 25.61 37.93
CA GLY A 73 -29.36 24.22 38.32
C GLY A 73 -29.80 23.28 37.19
N VAL A 74 -29.95 23.77 35.95
CA VAL A 74 -30.13 22.93 34.77
C VAL A 74 -28.81 22.32 34.31
N ASP A 75 -28.85 21.03 33.99
CA ASP A 75 -27.77 20.33 33.30
C ASP A 75 -27.85 20.58 31.79
N THR A 76 -26.76 21.05 31.19
CA THR A 76 -26.66 21.11 29.73
C THR A 76 -26.16 19.78 29.19
N LEU A 77 -26.99 19.13 28.37
CA LEU A 77 -26.64 17.86 27.74
C LEU A 77 -25.56 18.07 26.66
N CYS A 78 -24.44 17.36 26.80
CA CYS A 78 -23.43 17.23 25.75
C CYS A 78 -23.59 15.87 25.06
N GLY A 79 -23.95 15.87 23.77
CA GLY A 79 -23.88 14.66 22.96
C GLY A 79 -25.16 13.81 22.91
N TYR A 80 -26.33 14.36 23.27
CA TYR A 80 -27.60 13.69 22.95
C TYR A 80 -27.68 13.48 21.43
N TYR A 81 -27.98 12.25 20.98
CA TYR A 81 -27.89 11.83 19.57
C TYR A 81 -28.66 12.76 18.61
N GLY A 82 -29.80 13.30 19.04
CA GLY A 82 -30.58 14.25 18.25
C GLY A 82 -30.12 15.72 18.31
N SER A 83 -29.18 16.06 19.20
CA SER A 83 -28.76 17.44 19.44
C SER A 83 -27.95 18.02 18.29
N ILE A 84 -28.01 19.35 18.16
CA ILE A 84 -27.19 20.09 17.20
C ILE A 84 -25.69 19.86 17.45
N SER A 85 -25.24 19.86 18.72
CA SER A 85 -23.83 19.57 19.04
C SER A 85 -23.37 18.20 18.54
N TYR A 86 -24.21 17.17 18.64
CA TYR A 86 -23.87 15.83 18.13
C TYR A 86 -23.79 15.83 16.59
N LYS A 87 -24.76 16.44 15.90
CA LYS A 87 -24.77 16.53 14.44
C LYS A 87 -23.56 17.31 13.91
N LEU A 88 -23.19 18.41 14.57
CA LEU A 88 -22.02 19.21 14.20
C LEU A 88 -20.70 18.51 14.53
N ALA A 89 -20.63 17.72 15.60
CA ALA A 89 -19.43 16.95 15.92
C ALA A 89 -19.05 15.94 14.82
N ASN A 90 -20.03 15.40 14.08
CA ASN A 90 -19.77 14.54 12.93
C ASN A 90 -19.22 15.30 11.70
N MET A 91 -19.24 16.63 11.71
CA MET A 91 -18.64 17.50 10.69
C MET A 91 -17.53 18.37 11.30
N SER A 92 -16.87 17.87 12.35
CA SER A 92 -15.94 18.65 13.18
C SER A 92 -14.57 18.91 12.56
N SER A 93 -14.22 18.24 11.47
CA SER A 93 -12.92 18.41 10.83
C SER A 93 -13.02 18.68 9.34
N GLN A 94 -12.11 19.52 8.84
CA GLN A 94 -11.95 19.76 7.41
C GLN A 94 -11.69 18.46 6.64
N ALA A 95 -10.96 17.50 7.23
CA ALA A 95 -10.68 16.21 6.61
C ALA A 95 -11.95 15.37 6.41
N GLU A 96 -12.86 15.36 7.40
CA GLU A 96 -14.14 14.66 7.30
C GLU A 96 -15.05 15.33 6.25
N ILE A 97 -15.16 16.66 6.30
CA ILE A 97 -15.92 17.45 5.31
C ILE A 97 -15.40 17.18 3.90
N ARG A 98 -14.08 17.22 3.72
CA ARG A 98 -13.41 16.90 2.47
C ARG A 98 -13.73 15.48 1.99
N SER A 99 -13.72 14.49 2.90
CA SER A 99 -14.08 13.10 2.59
C SER A 99 -15.53 12.98 2.12
N CYS A 100 -16.45 13.71 2.75
CA CYS A 100 -17.85 13.79 2.34
C CYS A 100 -18.01 14.44 0.96
N LEU A 101 -17.33 15.55 0.68
CA LEU A 101 -17.36 16.20 -0.63
C LEU A 101 -16.87 15.28 -1.76
N LEU A 102 -15.87 14.42 -1.49
CA LEU A 102 -15.43 13.43 -2.48
C LEU A 102 -16.48 12.36 -2.78
N LYS A 103 -17.49 12.16 -1.93
CA LYS A 103 -18.57 11.19 -2.15
C LYS A 103 -19.72 11.78 -2.98
N GLU A 104 -19.75 13.10 -3.17
CA GLU A 104 -20.76 13.79 -3.99
C GLU A 104 -20.56 13.58 -5.49
N PHE A 105 -19.43 13.00 -5.91
CA PHE A 105 -19.15 12.73 -7.31
C PHE A 105 -18.33 11.46 -7.51
N GLU A 106 -18.42 10.90 -8.71
CA GLU A 106 -17.57 9.79 -9.15
C GLU A 106 -16.90 10.14 -10.47
N ASP A 107 -15.59 9.92 -10.54
CA ASP A 107 -14.79 10.14 -11.75
C ASP A 107 -14.24 8.83 -12.35
N GLY A 108 -14.68 7.68 -11.83
CA GLY A 108 -14.31 6.33 -12.28
C GLY A 108 -14.60 6.08 -13.76
N ARG A 109 -15.55 6.83 -14.31
CA ARG A 109 -16.02 6.72 -15.69
C ARG A 109 -15.30 7.66 -16.65
N THR A 110 -14.42 8.54 -16.16
CA THR A 110 -13.67 9.46 -17.02
C THR A 110 -12.63 8.70 -17.85
N GLU A 111 -12.40 9.17 -19.08
CA GLU A 111 -11.42 8.55 -19.98
C GLU A 111 -9.99 8.62 -19.43
N ILE A 112 -9.66 9.66 -18.66
CA ILE A 112 -8.36 9.79 -18.00
C ILE A 112 -8.18 8.65 -16.97
N ARG A 113 -9.15 8.46 -16.07
CA ARG A 113 -9.07 7.42 -15.02
C ARG A 113 -9.11 6.01 -15.62
N LYS A 114 -9.93 5.78 -16.65
CA LYS A 114 -9.93 4.52 -17.41
C LYS A 114 -8.58 4.28 -18.09
N GLY A 115 -8.01 5.30 -18.72
CA GLY A 115 -6.73 5.22 -19.43
C GLY A 115 -5.57 4.83 -18.51
N ILE A 116 -5.48 5.44 -17.32
CA ILE A 116 -4.46 5.08 -16.31
C ILE A 116 -4.59 3.61 -15.90
N LYS A 117 -5.82 3.16 -15.60
CA LYS A 117 -6.09 1.76 -15.22
C LYS A 117 -5.80 0.78 -16.36
N ALA A 118 -6.20 1.12 -17.59
CA ALA A 118 -5.97 0.28 -18.76
C ALA A 118 -4.47 0.10 -19.02
N ARG A 119 -3.69 1.19 -18.98
CA ARG A 119 -2.24 1.15 -19.17
C ARG A 119 -1.54 0.32 -18.10
N LYS A 120 -1.93 0.48 -16.83
CA LYS A 120 -1.44 -0.37 -15.72
C LYS A 120 -1.69 -1.85 -16.02
N ASN A 121 -2.93 -2.21 -16.35
CA ASN A 121 -3.30 -3.60 -16.60
C ASN A 121 -2.57 -4.20 -17.81
N GLU A 122 -2.41 -3.42 -18.88
CA GLU A 122 -1.63 -3.81 -20.06
C GLU A 122 -0.17 -4.08 -19.71
N MET A 123 0.47 -3.19 -18.94
CA MET A 123 1.86 -3.36 -18.50
C MET A 123 2.03 -4.57 -17.58
N ILE A 124 1.14 -4.74 -16.59
CA ILE A 124 1.16 -5.91 -15.70
C ILE A 124 1.06 -7.20 -16.51
N LYS A 125 0.07 -7.28 -17.42
CA LYS A 125 -0.10 -8.45 -18.29
C LYS A 125 1.15 -8.70 -19.13
N GLY A 126 1.68 -7.66 -19.77
CA GLY A 126 2.88 -7.74 -20.59
C GLY A 126 4.10 -8.23 -19.80
N ILE A 127 4.29 -7.75 -18.56
CA ILE A 127 5.37 -8.21 -17.67
C ILE A 127 5.15 -9.68 -17.30
N THR A 128 3.96 -10.04 -16.81
CA THR A 128 3.66 -11.41 -16.38
C THR A 128 3.84 -12.41 -17.52
N ASP A 129 3.29 -12.13 -18.71
CA ASP A 129 3.37 -13.03 -19.86
C ASP A 129 4.82 -13.18 -20.34
N ASN A 130 5.58 -12.08 -20.43
CA ASN A 130 6.97 -12.13 -20.88
C ASN A 130 7.90 -12.83 -19.88
N TYR A 131 7.81 -12.54 -18.58
CA TYR A 131 8.63 -13.23 -17.58
C TYR A 131 8.28 -14.72 -17.50
N ARG A 132 7.01 -15.10 -17.63
CA ARG A 132 6.59 -16.50 -17.74
C ARG A 132 7.25 -17.20 -18.93
N ASN A 133 7.27 -16.56 -20.10
CA ASN A 133 7.90 -17.10 -21.30
C ASN A 133 9.43 -17.22 -21.15
N VAL A 134 10.08 -16.20 -20.59
CA VAL A 134 11.54 -16.21 -20.34
C VAL A 134 11.91 -17.32 -19.35
N ILE A 135 11.16 -17.47 -18.25
CA ILE A 135 11.37 -18.55 -17.27
C ILE A 135 11.17 -19.93 -17.91
N ALA A 136 10.14 -20.10 -18.74
CA ALA A 136 9.91 -21.35 -19.46
C ALA A 136 11.07 -21.69 -20.41
N ASN A 137 11.57 -20.70 -21.16
CA ASN A 137 12.72 -20.87 -22.05
C ASN A 137 13.97 -21.27 -21.27
N VAL A 138 14.29 -20.57 -20.18
CA VAL A 138 15.43 -20.89 -19.30
C VAL A 138 15.30 -22.29 -18.70
N SER A 139 14.09 -22.69 -18.28
CA SER A 139 13.82 -24.01 -17.70
C SER A 139 14.13 -25.14 -18.69
N ASN A 140 13.74 -24.96 -19.96
CA ASN A 140 13.91 -25.94 -21.03
C ASN A 140 15.35 -25.99 -21.60
N MET A 141 16.22 -25.04 -21.27
CA MET A 141 17.60 -25.05 -21.74
C MET A 141 18.45 -26.16 -21.09
N LYS A 142 19.44 -26.67 -21.84
CA LYS A 142 20.27 -27.80 -21.42
C LYS A 142 21.12 -27.51 -20.18
N ASN A 143 21.63 -26.30 -20.04
CA ASN A 143 22.51 -25.91 -18.93
C ASN A 143 22.36 -24.42 -18.59
N ALA A 144 22.91 -24.02 -17.43
CA ALA A 144 22.84 -22.64 -16.95
C ALA A 144 23.67 -21.66 -17.78
N LYS A 145 24.73 -22.12 -18.47
CA LYS A 145 25.56 -21.26 -19.32
C LYS A 145 24.77 -20.73 -20.51
N LEU A 146 24.05 -21.61 -21.21
CA LEU A 146 23.16 -21.22 -22.31
C LEU A 146 22.03 -20.29 -21.84
N ALA A 147 21.49 -20.52 -20.64
CA ALA A 147 20.52 -19.62 -20.04
C ALA A 147 21.07 -18.22 -19.81
N MET A 148 22.30 -18.09 -19.29
CA MET A 148 22.95 -16.79 -19.10
C MET A 148 23.22 -16.07 -20.43
N GLU A 149 23.67 -16.79 -21.46
CA GLU A 149 23.88 -16.22 -22.80
C GLU A 149 22.56 -15.73 -23.42
N TYR A 150 21.48 -16.49 -23.27
CA TYR A 150 20.14 -16.09 -23.69
C TYR A 150 19.63 -14.85 -22.94
N LEU A 151 19.80 -14.78 -21.62
CA LEU A 151 19.38 -13.59 -20.87
C LEU A 151 20.19 -12.35 -21.25
N LYS A 152 21.50 -12.50 -21.53
CA LYS A 152 22.32 -11.41 -22.06
C LYS A 152 21.84 -10.92 -23.42
N SER A 153 21.43 -11.82 -24.33
CA SER A 153 20.92 -11.41 -25.64
C SER A 153 19.59 -10.68 -25.56
N LEU A 154 18.80 -10.93 -24.52
CA LEU A 154 17.59 -10.17 -24.20
C LEU A 154 17.86 -8.82 -23.49
N GLY A 155 19.12 -8.52 -23.18
CA GLY A 155 19.52 -7.27 -22.55
C GLY A 155 19.39 -7.24 -21.02
N PHE A 156 19.25 -8.39 -20.35
CA PHE A 156 19.31 -8.45 -18.89
C PHE A 156 20.72 -8.13 -18.39
N ASP A 157 20.82 -7.22 -17.41
CA ASP A 157 22.04 -7.05 -16.63
C ASP A 157 22.14 -8.19 -15.60
N LEU A 158 23.15 -9.05 -15.78
CA LEU A 158 23.37 -10.22 -14.95
C LEU A 158 24.45 -10.00 -13.88
N SER A 159 24.92 -8.76 -13.72
CA SER A 159 25.98 -8.41 -12.75
C SER A 159 25.66 -8.87 -11.33
N ASP A 160 24.41 -8.70 -10.91
CA ASP A 160 23.93 -9.13 -9.58
C ASP A 160 23.95 -10.66 -9.41
N LEU A 161 23.60 -11.39 -10.48
CA LEU A 161 23.65 -12.84 -10.51
C LEU A 161 25.09 -13.34 -10.39
N VAL A 162 26.01 -12.75 -11.16
CA VAL A 162 27.43 -13.15 -11.13
C VAL A 162 28.04 -12.90 -9.75
N LYS A 163 27.78 -11.73 -9.14
CA LYS A 163 28.23 -11.41 -7.78
C LYS A 163 27.68 -12.37 -6.72
N ALA A 164 26.42 -12.80 -6.85
CA ALA A 164 25.80 -13.75 -5.93
C ALA A 164 26.34 -15.19 -6.07
N ASP A 165 26.98 -15.52 -7.19
CA ASP A 165 27.64 -16.81 -7.42
C ASP A 165 29.08 -16.85 -6.94
N GLU A 166 29.78 -15.71 -7.05
CA GLU A 166 31.16 -15.54 -6.57
C GLU A 166 31.23 -15.51 -5.04
N ASN A 167 30.17 -15.06 -4.38
CA ASN A 167 30.00 -15.11 -2.93
C ASN A 167 28.66 -15.75 -2.56
N PRO A 168 28.53 -17.09 -2.67
CA PRO A 168 27.32 -17.75 -2.22
C PRO A 168 27.21 -17.51 -0.72
N VAL A 169 26.13 -16.86 -0.27
CA VAL A 169 25.89 -16.66 1.15
C VAL A 169 25.79 -18.04 1.81
N THR A 170 26.85 -18.46 2.48
CA THR A 170 26.90 -19.69 3.27
C THR A 170 26.10 -19.48 4.55
N THR A 171 24.79 -19.28 4.46
CA THR A 171 23.91 -19.44 5.63
C THR A 171 23.61 -20.92 5.82
N ALA A 172 24.64 -21.70 6.11
CA ALA A 172 24.46 -22.86 6.97
C ALA A 172 24.21 -22.29 8.38
N LEU A 173 22.95 -22.01 8.71
CA LEU A 173 22.53 -21.87 10.09
C LEU A 173 22.61 -23.27 10.72
N SER A 174 23.83 -23.73 11.01
CA SER A 174 24.05 -24.82 11.95
C SER A 174 23.76 -24.29 13.35
N VAL A 175 22.48 -24.06 13.63
CA VAL A 175 22.02 -23.88 15.00
C VAL A 175 22.37 -25.19 15.72
N LYS A 176 23.12 -25.11 16.83
CA LYS A 176 23.38 -26.27 17.68
C LYS A 176 22.02 -26.87 18.06
N VAL A 177 21.73 -28.05 17.51
CA VAL A 177 20.51 -28.77 17.83
C VAL A 177 20.71 -29.44 19.17
N ASP A 178 19.94 -29.04 20.18
CA ASP A 178 19.96 -29.65 21.50
C ASP A 178 19.28 -31.02 21.43
N THR A 179 20.09 -32.06 21.32
CA THR A 179 19.64 -33.44 21.12
C THR A 179 18.83 -33.99 22.29
N ARG A 180 18.85 -33.34 23.46
CA ARG A 180 18.02 -33.71 24.63
C ARG A 180 16.52 -33.64 24.35
N PHE A 181 16.11 -32.80 23.41
CA PHE A 181 14.70 -32.61 23.04
C PHE A 181 14.28 -33.34 21.75
N LEU A 182 15.24 -33.95 21.04
CA LEU A 182 14.95 -34.73 19.84
C LEU A 182 14.45 -36.15 20.15
N PHE A 183 14.80 -36.68 21.33
CA PHE A 183 14.41 -38.01 21.76
C PHE A 183 13.70 -37.94 23.11
N ILE A 184 12.37 -38.07 23.09
CA ILE A 184 11.60 -38.24 24.32
C ILE A 184 11.92 -39.62 24.89
N GLY A 185 12.70 -39.65 25.97
CA GLY A 185 13.03 -40.87 26.73
C GLY A 185 14.41 -41.44 26.44
N GLY A 186 15.46 -40.85 27.00
CA GLY A 186 16.82 -41.42 27.00
C GLY A 186 17.64 -40.88 28.17
N LYS A 187 18.00 -41.76 29.11
CA LYS A 187 18.50 -41.46 30.47
C LYS A 187 19.77 -40.61 30.51
N LYS A 188 19.88 -39.75 31.55
CA LYS A 188 21.14 -39.16 32.02
C LYS A 188 22.12 -40.28 32.36
N ASN A 189 23.31 -40.28 31.77
CA ASN A 189 24.45 -40.95 32.39
C ASN A 189 25.01 -40.00 33.45
N GLU A 190 24.82 -40.37 34.71
CA GLU A 190 25.63 -39.90 35.82
C GLU A 190 27.07 -40.36 35.58
N VAL A 191 28.03 -39.46 35.77
CA VAL A 191 29.46 -39.79 35.79
C VAL A 191 29.91 -39.52 37.21
N GLU A 192 30.41 -40.57 37.86
CA GLU A 192 31.17 -40.54 39.12
C GLU A 192 32.38 -39.60 39.04
#